data_AF-A0A5C3LE78-F1
#
_entry.id   AF-A0A5C3LE78-F1
#
_cell.length_a   1.000
_cell.length_b   1.000
_cell.length_c   1.000
_cell.angle_alpha   90.00
_cell.angle_beta   90.00
_cell.angle_gamma   90.00
#
_symmetry.space_group_name_H-M   'P 1'
#
loop_
_entity.id
_entity.type
_entity.pdbx_description
1 polymer ?
#
loop_
_entity_poly.entity_id
_entity_poly.type
_entity_poly.pdbx_seq_one_letter_code
_entity_poly.pdbx_strand_id
1 'polypeptide(L)'
;LRTFAEYCPRLQSLQACIDAETIPDIATTGLYAFDHGLAKLSVGSPEAVKEHRNLRHVARYLNVLFPNIQNIQTHAGQHEDQWIQIHELLMIFQQVREDNNARRRRKV
;
A
#
# COMPACT_ATOMS: atom_id res chain seq x y z
N LEU A 1 9.00 0.60 5.76
CA LEU A 1 7.57 0.98 5.66
C LEU A 1 6.82 0.82 6.98
N ARG A 2 6.79 -0.38 7.58
CA ARG A 2 6.12 -0.62 8.87
C ARG A 2 6.55 0.36 9.97
N THR A 3 7.84 0.60 10.14
CA THR A 3 8.35 1.56 11.12
C THR A 3 7.79 2.97 10.92
N PHE A 4 7.63 3.42 9.67
CA PHE A 4 6.98 4.71 9.40
C PHE A 4 5.50 4.67 9.78
N ALA A 5 4.81 3.57 9.47
CA ALA A 5 3.41 3.40 9.85
C ALA A 5 3.20 3.45 11.38
N GLU A 6 4.11 2.87 12.15
CA GLU A 6 4.03 2.80 13.62
C GLU A 6 4.46 4.12 14.29
N TYR A 7 5.56 4.74 13.84
CA TYR A 7 6.18 5.85 14.55
C TYR A 7 5.96 7.22 13.90
N CYS A 8 5.39 7.27 12.69
CA CYS A 8 5.16 8.51 11.96
C CYS A 8 3.69 8.66 11.52
N PRO A 9 2.69 8.55 12.41
CA PRO A 9 1.27 8.47 12.04
C PRO A 9 0.73 9.69 11.28
N ARG A 10 1.39 10.85 11.42
CA ARG A 10 1.05 12.10 10.73
C ARG A 10 1.77 12.29 9.39
N LEU A 11 2.59 11.34 8.96
CA LEU A 11 3.32 11.43 7.70
C LEU A 11 2.35 11.40 6.52
N GLN A 12 2.33 12.47 5.74
CA GLN A 12 1.39 12.64 4.61
C GLN A 12 1.98 12.28 3.25
N SER A 13 3.30 12.41 3.12
CA SER A 13 4.04 12.10 1.91
C SER A 13 5.32 11.35 2.25
N LEU A 14 5.60 10.29 1.51
CA LEU A 14 6.81 9.47 1.65
C LEU A 14 7.41 9.23 0.28
N GLN A 15 8.72 9.44 0.16
CA GLN A 15 9.51 9.02 -0.99
C GLN A 15 10.45 7.91 -0.55
N ALA A 16 10.42 6.76 -1.21
CA ALA A 16 11.24 5.60 -0.84
C ALA A 16 11.52 4.69 -2.02
N CYS A 17 12.67 4.03 -2.02
CA CYS A 17 12.88 2.86 -2.86
C CYS A 17 12.29 1.63 -2.14
N ILE A 18 11.42 0.90 -2.82
CA ILE A 18 10.75 -0.27 -2.29
C ILE A 18 11.09 -1.44 -3.20
N ASP A 19 11.77 -2.43 -2.64
CA ASP A 19 11.94 -3.72 -3.29
C ASP A 19 10.73 -4.60 -2.98
N ALA A 20 9.94 -4.88 -4.01
CA ALA A 20 8.71 -5.69 -3.92
C ALA A 20 8.98 -7.12 -3.44
N GLU A 21 10.14 -7.69 -3.75
CA GLU A 21 10.49 -9.08 -3.41
C GLU A 21 10.84 -9.24 -1.92
N THR A 22 11.11 -8.13 -1.23
CA THR A 22 11.46 -8.11 0.20
C THR A 22 10.27 -7.81 1.13
N ILE A 23 9.06 -7.67 0.57
CA ILE A 23 7.88 -7.31 1.36
C ILE A 23 7.45 -8.50 2.24
N PRO A 24 7.38 -8.32 3.57
CA PRO A 24 7.05 -9.41 4.48
C PRO A 24 5.59 -9.85 4.39
N ASP A 25 5.31 -11.10 4.77
CA ASP A 25 3.97 -11.65 4.75
C ASP A 25 3.05 -11.05 5.81
N ILE A 26 1.84 -10.63 5.39
CA ILE A 26 0.83 -9.98 6.25
C ILE A 26 0.30 -10.92 7.35
N ALA A 27 0.42 -12.24 7.19
CA ALA A 27 -0.01 -13.19 8.23
C ALA A 27 0.70 -12.96 9.58
N THR A 28 1.87 -12.33 9.57
CA THR A 28 2.62 -11.97 10.77
C THR A 28 2.18 -10.67 11.42
N THR A 29 1.36 -9.83 10.76
CA THR A 29 1.21 -8.45 11.20
C THR A 29 0.08 -8.21 12.18
N GLY A 30 -0.97 -9.05 12.28
CA GLY A 30 -2.03 -8.91 13.31
C GLY A 30 -2.73 -7.53 13.38
N LEU A 31 -2.41 -6.63 12.45
CA LEU A 31 -2.66 -5.20 12.51
C LEU A 31 -3.79 -4.91 11.54
N TYR A 32 -4.96 -4.67 12.12
CA TYR A 32 -6.05 -3.98 11.44
C TYR A 32 -5.54 -2.60 11.01
N ALA A 33 -5.89 -2.21 9.77
CA ALA A 33 -5.41 -1.02 9.08
C ALA A 33 -5.08 0.14 10.04
N PHE A 34 -3.81 0.53 10.10
CA PHE A 34 -3.41 1.69 10.90
C PHE A 34 -4.16 2.90 10.37
N ASP A 35 -4.81 3.68 11.25
CA ASP A 35 -5.29 5.01 10.84
C ASP A 35 -4.08 5.92 10.61
N HIS A 36 -3.56 5.89 9.39
CA HIS A 36 -2.31 6.54 9.02
C HIS A 36 -2.57 7.63 7.98
N GLY A 37 -1.97 8.81 8.19
CA GLY A 37 -2.21 9.99 7.34
C GLY A 37 -1.52 10.00 5.97
N LEU A 38 -0.92 8.88 5.53
CA LEU A 38 -0.11 8.87 4.31
C LEU A 38 -1.02 8.88 3.10
N ALA A 39 -0.94 9.94 2.30
CA ALA A 39 -1.76 10.15 1.12
C ALA A 39 -0.96 10.03 -0.19
N LYS A 40 0.34 10.37 -0.16
CA LYS A 40 1.21 10.40 -1.34
C LYS A 40 2.43 9.51 -1.13
N LEU A 41 2.62 8.52 -2.00
CA LEU A 41 3.78 7.65 -1.99
C LEU A 41 4.55 7.82 -3.30
N SER A 42 5.81 8.20 -3.23
CA SER A 42 6.71 8.20 -4.39
C SER A 42 7.70 7.04 -4.26
N VAL A 43 7.79 6.23 -5.32
CA VAL A 43 8.42 4.91 -5.29
C VAL A 43 9.46 4.74 -6.39
N GLY A 44 10.61 4.21 -6.01
CA GLY A 44 11.52 3.57 -6.96
C GLY A 44 11.56 2.07 -6.69
N SER A 45 11.77 1.26 -7.72
CA SER A 45 12.11 -0.15 -7.56
C SER A 45 13.33 -0.43 -8.42
N PRO A 46 14.51 -0.65 -7.81
CA PRO A 46 15.74 -0.89 -8.56
C PRO A 46 15.66 -2.16 -9.42
N GLU A 47 14.81 -3.11 -9.02
CA GLU A 47 14.58 -4.38 -9.72
C GLU A 47 13.13 -4.51 -10.18
N ALA A 48 12.94 -5.21 -11.29
CA ALA A 48 11.61 -5.52 -11.81
C ALA A 48 10.98 -6.61 -10.94
N VAL A 49 9.70 -6.42 -10.59
CA VAL A 49 8.92 -7.49 -9.95
C VAL A 49 8.75 -8.62 -10.96
N LYS A 50 9.17 -9.84 -10.59
CA LYS A 50 9.19 -10.97 -11.54
C LYS A 50 7.84 -11.68 -11.65
N GLU A 51 7.04 -11.61 -10.59
CA GLU A 51 5.77 -12.34 -10.50
C GLU A 51 4.58 -11.42 -10.18
N HIS A 52 3.47 -11.60 -10.91
CA HIS A 52 2.21 -10.88 -10.66
C HIS A 52 1.64 -11.11 -9.25
N ARG A 53 1.97 -12.25 -8.63
CA ARG A 53 1.61 -12.53 -7.23
C ARG A 53 2.21 -11.50 -6.28
N ASN A 54 3.43 -11.04 -6.57
CA ASN A 54 4.15 -10.08 -5.74
C ASN A 54 3.54 -8.68 -5.85
N LEU A 55 3.03 -8.28 -7.03
CA LEU A 55 2.29 -7.02 -7.19
C LEU A 55 1.06 -6.95 -6.26
N ARG A 56 0.26 -8.01 -6.24
CA ARG A 56 -0.90 -8.12 -5.34
C ARG A 56 -0.49 -8.11 -3.87
N HIS A 57 0.61 -8.76 -3.55
CA HIS A 57 1.14 -8.79 -2.19
C HIS A 57 1.56 -7.41 -1.70
N VAL A 58 2.30 -6.67 -2.52
CA VAL A 58 2.70 -5.28 -2.25
C VAL A 58 1.48 -4.39 -2.06
N ALA A 59 0.52 -4.43 -2.99
CA ALA A 59 -0.69 -3.62 -2.89
C ALA A 59 -1.48 -3.90 -1.60
N ARG A 60 -1.62 -5.19 -1.23
CA ARG A 60 -2.28 -5.58 0.01
C ARG A 60 -1.50 -5.08 1.23
N TYR A 61 -0.17 -5.15 1.20
CA TYR A 61 0.69 -4.71 2.29
C TYR A 61 0.59 -3.19 2.50
N LEU A 62 0.63 -2.41 1.42
CA LEU A 62 0.42 -0.97 1.44
C LEU A 62 -0.97 -0.60 1.97
N ASN A 63 -2.02 -1.33 1.56
CA ASN A 63 -3.37 -1.10 2.04
C ASN A 63 -3.54 -1.27 3.55
N VAL A 64 -2.80 -2.21 4.14
CA VAL A 64 -2.83 -2.47 5.59
C VAL A 64 -2.07 -1.39 6.35
N LEU A 65 -0.90 -0.98 5.86
CA LEU A 65 -0.08 0.02 6.56
C LEU A 65 -0.57 1.45 6.37
N PHE A 66 -1.03 1.77 5.17
CA PHE A 66 -1.32 3.12 4.72
C PHE A 66 -2.67 3.14 3.98
N PRO A 67 -3.78 2.99 4.72
CA PRO A 67 -5.10 2.81 4.11
C PRO A 67 -5.59 4.03 3.33
N ASN A 68 -4.98 5.19 3.52
CA ASN A 68 -5.39 6.47 2.97
C ASN A 68 -4.52 6.96 1.80
N ILE A 69 -3.66 6.08 1.23
CA ILE A 69 -2.89 6.44 0.03
C ILE A 69 -3.86 6.73 -1.10
N GLN A 70 -3.71 7.90 -1.72
CA GLN A 70 -4.49 8.33 -2.88
C GLN A 70 -3.67 8.29 -4.16
N ASN A 71 -2.36 8.53 -4.06
CA ASN A 71 -1.48 8.68 -5.22
C ASN A 71 -0.17 7.91 -5.00
N ILE A 72 0.20 7.10 -6.00
CA ILE A 72 1.51 6.47 -6.13
C ILE A 72 2.20 7.05 -7.37
N GLN A 73 3.39 7.62 -7.19
CA GLN A 73 4.21 8.17 -8.26
C GLN A 73 5.52 7.40 -8.39
N THR A 74 5.85 6.95 -9.59
CA THR A 74 7.08 6.21 -9.83
C THR A 74 8.24 7.17 -10.14
N HIS A 75 9.42 6.90 -9.60
CA HIS A 75 10.64 7.64 -9.97
C HIS A 75 10.97 7.40 -11.46
N ALA A 76 11.55 8.40 -12.12
CA ALA A 76 11.91 8.32 -13.53
C ALA A 76 12.83 7.12 -13.84
N GLY A 77 12.53 6.40 -14.92
CA GLY A 77 13.32 5.24 -15.36
C GLY A 77 13.17 3.98 -14.50
N GLN A 78 12.16 3.94 -13.62
CA GLN A 78 11.81 2.74 -12.84
C GLN A 78 10.57 2.07 -13.43
N HIS A 79 10.20 0.90 -12.90
CA HIS A 79 9.14 0.03 -13.40
C HIS A 79 7.72 0.61 -13.20
N GLU A 80 7.40 1.70 -13.90
CA GLU A 80 6.15 2.46 -13.78
C GLU A 80 4.90 1.61 -14.00
N ASP A 81 4.88 0.77 -15.04
CA ASP A 81 3.74 -0.11 -15.34
C ASP A 81 3.36 -1.03 -14.17
N GLN A 82 4.36 -1.51 -13.42
CA GLN A 82 4.14 -2.37 -12.26
C GLN A 82 3.53 -1.59 -11.10
N TRP A 83 4.00 -0.36 -10.88
CA TRP A 83 3.49 0.52 -9.85
C TRP A 83 2.09 1.07 -10.15
N ILE A 84 1.75 1.26 -11.42
CA ILE A 84 0.38 1.51 -11.87
C ILE A 84 -0.52 0.34 -11.48
N GLN A 85 -0.13 -0.89 -11.79
CA GLN A 85 -0.92 -2.07 -11.40
C GLN A 85 -1.06 -2.22 -9.88
N ILE A 86 0.00 -1.94 -9.12
CA ILE A 86 -0.05 -1.93 -7.65
C ILE A 86 -1.04 -0.87 -7.16
N HIS A 87 -1.04 0.33 -7.75
CA HIS A 87 -1.97 1.40 -7.41
C HIS A 87 -3.43 1.02 -7.70
N GLU A 88 -3.71 0.44 -8.86
CA GLU A 88 -5.04 -0.05 -9.21
C GLU A 88 -5.55 -1.10 -8.21
N LEU A 89 -4.71 -2.08 -7.88
CA LEU A 89 -5.03 -3.11 -6.89
C LEU A 89 -5.26 -2.52 -5.49
N LEU A 90 -4.45 -1.52 -5.10
CA LEU A 90 -4.61 -0.81 -3.85
C LEU A 90 -5.97 -0.12 -3.78
N MET A 91 -6.40 0.57 -4.84
CA MET A 91 -7.73 1.20 -4.93
C MET A 91 -8.87 0.18 -4.78
N ILE A 92 -8.75 -0.97 -5.43
CA ILE A 92 -9.73 -2.06 -5.28
C ILE A 92 -9.80 -2.53 -3.81
N PHE A 93 -8.66 -2.72 -3.15
CA PHE A 93 -8.65 -3.14 -1.75
C PHE A 93 -9.22 -2.09 -0.79
N GLN A 94 -8.99 -0.81 -1.06
CA GLN A 94 -9.57 0.29 -0.29
C GLN A 94 -11.10 0.33 -0.46
N GLN A 95 -11.60 0.20 -1.69
CA GLN A 95 -13.04 0.17 -1.97
C GLN A 95 -13.74 -0.99 -1.24
N VAL A 96 -13.18 -2.20 -1.28
CA VAL A 96 -13.73 -3.36 -0.57
C VAL A 96 -13.78 -3.12 0.94
N ARG A 97 -12.78 -2.44 1.51
CA ARG A 97 -12.77 -2.08 2.93
C ARG A 97 -13.88 -1.09 3.26
N GLU A 98 -14.07 -0.07 2.43
CA GLU A 98 -15.15 0.91 2.59
C GLU A 98 -16.54 0.28 2.50
N ASP A 99 -16.78 -0.58 1.52
CA ASP A 99 -18.02 -1.33 1.35
C ASP A 99 -18.33 -2.18 2.60
N ASN A 100 -17.32 -2.87 3.13
CA ASN A 100 -17.45 -3.67 4.33
C ASN A 100 -17.77 -2.81 5.56
N ASN A 101 -17.13 -1.65 5.70
CA ASN A 101 -17.40 -0.70 6.78
C ASN A 101 -18.82 -0.14 6.68
N ALA A 102 -19.28 0.20 5.47
CA ALA A 102 -20.64 0.67 5.22
C ALA A 102 -21.69 -0.39 5.58
N ARG A 103 -21.46 -1.66 5.23
CA ARG A 103 -22.34 -2.78 5.59
C ARG A 103 -22.42 -2.99 7.10
N ARG A 104 -21.30 -2.83 7.83
CA ARG A 104 -21.28 -2.93 9.30
C ARG A 104 -22.09 -1.82 9.95
N ARG A 105 -21.95 -0.57 9.50
CA ARG A 105 -22.70 0.58 10.03
C ARG A 105 -24.22 0.47 9.85
N ARG A 106 -24.68 -0.20 8.79
CA ARG A 106 -26.13 -0.43 8.55
C ARG A 106 -26.76 -1.50 9.43
N LYS A 107 -25.95 -2.31 10.13
CA LYS A 107 -26.42 -3.38 11.03
C LYS A 107 -26.45 -2.97 12.50
N VAL A 108 -26.02 -1.74 12.82
CA VAL A 108 -26.05 -1.11 14.15
C VAL A 108 -27.20 -0.11 14.15
#